data_AF-A0A952BDP7-F1
#
_entry.id   AF-A0A952BDP7-F1
#
_cell.length_a   1.000
_cell.length_b   1.000
_cell.length_c   1.000
_cell.angle_alpha   90.00
_cell.angle_beta   90.00
_cell.angle_gamma   90.00
#
_symmetry.space_group_name_H-M   'P 1'
#
loop_
_entity.id
_entity.type
_entity.pdbx_description
1 polymer ?
#
loop_
_entity_poly.entity_id
_entity_poly.type
_entity_poly.pdbx_seq_one_letter_code
_entity_poly.pdbx_strand_id
1 'polypeptide(L)'
;MATRRKSTDAVLRLSSRIEVLPILHASGDMAQEVRETLIGRQFDCLAVPLPPSVESPLEEAIEELPHINLITIPEPDRDGTPVVSFVPVDPCQAVIMGIRVAIGEGIARAYIDREVTVFEPTPLAAPDPYALKRVSLAAFASAVIPSLQAPPQPGQRWDRIAWMAFRLHELELDFESILCLCSLAEWPWLREAYRIRTPYTDPERPVVLPSRYSVHTSTLYFVLGELPYVTELYERRRAEVRSDRHLSVDGIKELLLEARSRWLVARNIDTTSVANWITPQLLQRYLQYVRNLALTDRRLTPDLYTLVLAAKQMAGDEFAITLLETAKSYALHQEDQGELSWKTLSAGIGKLEFPDGVVALAKNRLEGLPLVWRSLTLRPRPTRTSSRRWALLWNPFRQCSWPPEDSRIESFTSHVREQARTIMGADLARVEKFTTSIKDGVDLRESLRHWHTRHWAQRPEGRKRMDIYVKEIPPARGNVEVVVFLFDTPADPHRYSWQATWYAEHAEESTLCFYATPFLGQFVGPGIA
;
A
#
# COMPACT_ATOMS: atom_id res chain seq x y z
N MET A 1 25.07 -22.59 8.44
CA MET A 1 24.10 -21.78 7.66
C MET A 1 24.53 -21.56 6.20
N ALA A 2 25.82 -21.35 5.90
CA ALA A 2 26.33 -21.16 4.53
C ALA A 2 26.22 -22.40 3.60
N THR A 3 26.28 -23.62 4.13
CA THR A 3 26.22 -24.87 3.35
C THR A 3 24.83 -25.21 2.81
N ARG A 4 23.74 -24.72 3.43
CA ARG A 4 22.36 -24.95 2.95
C ARG A 4 22.00 -24.03 1.77
N ARG A 5 22.61 -22.84 1.67
CA ARG A 5 22.41 -21.87 0.58
C ARG A 5 22.87 -22.42 -0.78
N LYS A 6 24.02 -23.12 -0.84
CA LYS A 6 24.57 -23.68 -2.09
C LYS A 6 23.69 -24.72 -2.77
N SER A 7 22.85 -25.46 -2.03
CA SER A 7 21.99 -26.52 -2.58
C SER A 7 20.69 -25.98 -3.18
N THR A 8 20.11 -24.92 -2.59
CA THR A 8 18.87 -24.31 -3.08
C THR A 8 19.07 -23.53 -4.38
N ASP A 9 20.23 -22.90 -4.56
CA ASP A 9 20.52 -22.11 -5.77
C ASP A 9 20.71 -22.99 -7.02
N ALA A 10 21.06 -24.28 -6.84
CA ALA A 10 21.15 -25.23 -7.94
C ALA A 10 19.80 -25.45 -8.66
N VAL A 11 18.67 -25.24 -7.98
CA VAL A 11 17.33 -25.39 -8.57
C VAL A 11 17.09 -24.38 -9.69
N LEU A 12 17.72 -23.21 -9.57
CA LEU A 12 17.59 -22.07 -10.49
C LEU A 12 18.61 -22.09 -11.62
N ARG A 13 19.47 -23.11 -11.73
CA ARG A 13 20.42 -23.24 -12.84
C ARG A 13 19.82 -24.03 -14.00
N LEU A 14 19.96 -23.50 -15.21
CA LEU A 14 19.67 -24.24 -16.44
C LEU A 14 20.86 -25.06 -16.88
N SER A 15 22.07 -24.51 -16.75
CA SER A 15 23.34 -25.14 -17.13
C SER A 15 24.47 -24.75 -16.18
N SER A 16 25.73 -25.05 -16.53
CA SER A 16 26.90 -24.54 -15.80
C SER A 16 27.11 -23.03 -16.01
N ARG A 17 26.57 -22.46 -17.10
CA ARG A 17 26.76 -21.06 -17.51
C ARG A 17 25.53 -20.19 -17.25
N ILE A 18 24.33 -20.77 -17.22
CA ILE A 18 23.07 -20.01 -17.09
C ILE A 18 22.43 -20.23 -15.72
N GLU A 19 22.26 -19.14 -14.99
CA GLU A 19 21.39 -19.02 -13.81
C GLU A 19 20.11 -18.26 -14.18
N VAL A 20 18.95 -18.77 -13.76
CA VAL A 20 17.65 -18.12 -13.96
C VAL A 20 17.21 -17.46 -12.68
N LEU A 21 16.70 -16.24 -12.81
CA LEU A 21 16.06 -15.50 -11.73
C LEU A 21 14.56 -15.38 -12.01
N PRO A 22 13.72 -16.22 -11.36
CA PRO A 22 12.27 -16.09 -11.48
C PRO A 22 11.79 -14.82 -10.79
N ILE A 23 11.22 -13.89 -11.54
CA ILE A 23 10.79 -12.58 -11.06
C ILE A 23 9.28 -12.41 -11.10
N LEU A 24 8.77 -11.65 -10.15
CA LEU A 24 7.45 -11.04 -10.21
C LEU A 24 7.61 -9.59 -10.68
N HIS A 25 6.79 -9.20 -11.64
CA HIS A 25 6.82 -7.85 -12.17
C HIS A 25 6.20 -6.85 -11.19
N ALA A 26 6.59 -5.58 -11.37
CA ALA A 26 5.95 -4.44 -10.71
C ALA A 26 6.04 -4.49 -9.16
N SER A 27 7.22 -4.83 -8.62
CA SER A 27 7.46 -4.90 -7.17
C SER A 27 8.87 -4.46 -6.78
N GLY A 28 8.96 -3.49 -5.86
CA GLY A 28 10.22 -2.96 -5.37
C GLY A 28 11.05 -4.01 -4.62
N ASP A 29 10.40 -4.94 -3.90
CA ASP A 29 11.07 -6.03 -3.19
C ASP A 29 11.71 -7.03 -4.16
N MET A 30 11.08 -7.29 -5.32
CA MET A 30 11.66 -8.13 -6.36
C MET A 30 12.78 -7.41 -7.09
N ALA A 31 12.60 -6.12 -7.41
CA ALA A 31 13.66 -5.30 -8.00
C ALA A 31 14.92 -5.27 -7.12
N GLN A 32 14.74 -5.16 -5.80
CA GLN A 32 15.84 -5.27 -4.86
C GLN A 32 16.58 -6.63 -4.95
N GLU A 33 15.86 -7.75 -5.01
CA GLU A 33 16.48 -9.08 -5.14
C GLU A 33 17.28 -9.21 -6.45
N VAL A 34 16.77 -8.65 -7.57
CA VAL A 34 17.50 -8.61 -8.85
C VAL A 34 18.80 -7.83 -8.71
N ARG A 35 18.74 -6.63 -8.13
CA ARG A 35 19.92 -5.79 -7.90
C ARG A 35 20.93 -6.48 -7.00
N GLU A 36 20.49 -7.04 -5.87
CA GLU A 36 21.37 -7.74 -4.93
C GLU A 36 22.03 -8.98 -5.56
N THR A 37 21.32 -9.68 -6.45
CA THR A 37 21.87 -10.82 -7.18
C THR A 37 22.95 -10.39 -8.17
N LEU A 38 22.68 -9.36 -8.98
CA LEU A 38 23.61 -8.84 -9.98
C LEU A 38 24.87 -8.22 -9.36
N ILE A 39 24.74 -7.53 -8.21
CA ILE A 39 25.89 -6.95 -7.50
C ILE A 39 26.65 -8.03 -6.70
N GLY A 40 25.94 -9.03 -6.18
CA GLY A 40 26.51 -10.05 -5.30
C GLY A 40 27.31 -11.14 -6.02
N ARG A 41 27.23 -11.23 -7.35
CA ARG A 41 27.87 -12.26 -8.19
C ARG A 41 28.35 -11.64 -9.50
N GLN A 42 29.33 -12.28 -10.14
CA GLN A 42 29.83 -11.83 -11.43
C GLN A 42 29.06 -12.52 -12.57
N PHE A 43 28.44 -11.71 -13.41
CA PHE A 43 27.80 -12.13 -14.66
C PHE A 43 28.40 -11.32 -15.80
N ASP A 44 28.61 -11.95 -16.95
CA ASP A 44 29.10 -11.30 -18.17
C ASP A 44 27.96 -10.94 -19.14
N CYS A 45 26.78 -11.55 -18.95
CA CYS A 45 25.57 -11.26 -19.71
C CYS A 45 24.29 -11.32 -18.85
N LEU A 46 23.41 -10.35 -19.04
CA LEU A 46 22.03 -10.34 -18.57
C LEU A 46 21.10 -10.68 -19.73
N ALA A 47 20.43 -11.83 -19.67
CA ALA A 47 19.37 -12.17 -20.61
C ALA A 47 18.03 -11.58 -20.12
N VAL A 48 17.46 -10.71 -20.95
CA VAL A 48 16.31 -9.87 -20.66
C VAL A 48 15.06 -10.45 -21.35
N PRO A 49 13.95 -10.70 -20.63
CA PRO A 49 12.72 -11.27 -21.18
C PRO A 49 11.86 -10.20 -21.87
N LEU A 50 12.49 -9.44 -22.77
CA LEU A 50 11.87 -8.43 -23.63
C LEU A 50 12.39 -8.61 -25.06
N PRO A 51 11.60 -8.21 -26.06
CA PRO A 51 11.98 -8.43 -27.46
C PRO A 51 13.08 -7.45 -27.90
N PRO A 52 13.95 -7.80 -28.87
CA PRO A 52 15.05 -6.94 -29.30
C PRO A 52 14.64 -5.55 -29.79
N SER A 53 13.44 -5.38 -30.36
CA SER A 53 12.99 -4.06 -30.86
C SER A 53 12.92 -2.98 -29.79
N VAL A 54 12.76 -3.33 -28.51
CA VAL A 54 12.69 -2.33 -27.43
C VAL A 54 14.04 -1.91 -26.89
N GLU A 55 15.14 -2.58 -27.24
CA GLU A 55 16.46 -2.38 -26.63
C GLU A 55 16.90 -0.91 -26.59
N SER A 56 17.12 -0.29 -27.75
CA SER A 56 17.58 1.10 -27.84
C SER A 56 16.66 2.10 -27.12
N PRO A 57 15.35 2.18 -27.42
CA PRO A 57 14.49 3.18 -26.77
C PRO A 57 14.31 2.92 -25.27
N LEU A 58 14.43 1.65 -24.81
CA LEU A 58 14.34 1.30 -23.40
C LEU A 58 15.60 1.70 -22.63
N GLU A 59 16.79 1.42 -23.16
CA GLU A 59 18.04 1.79 -22.49
C GLU A 59 18.19 3.31 -22.38
N GLU A 60 17.88 4.05 -23.45
CA GLU A 60 17.82 5.52 -23.43
C GLU A 60 16.84 6.05 -22.37
N ALA A 61 15.70 5.39 -22.19
CA ALA A 61 14.71 5.78 -21.19
C ALA A 61 15.15 5.45 -19.75
N ILE A 62 15.96 4.41 -19.56
CA ILE A 62 16.50 4.01 -18.25
C ILE A 62 17.57 4.99 -17.77
N GLU A 63 18.37 5.54 -18.68
CA GLU A 63 19.36 6.58 -18.38
C GLU A 63 18.70 7.88 -17.87
N GLU A 64 17.45 8.15 -18.25
CA GLU A 64 16.67 9.31 -17.79
C GLU A 64 16.01 9.12 -16.42
N LEU A 65 16.10 7.94 -15.80
CA LEU A 65 15.57 7.73 -14.45
C LEU A 65 16.22 8.72 -13.46
N PRO A 66 15.43 9.38 -12.58
CA PRO A 66 14.11 8.97 -12.08
C PRO A 66 12.90 9.50 -12.86
N HIS A 67 13.08 10.11 -14.03
CA HIS A 67 11.96 10.51 -14.89
C HIS A 67 11.28 9.26 -15.50
N ILE A 68 9.95 9.19 -15.41
CA ILE A 68 9.20 7.98 -15.74
C ILE A 68 8.78 8.02 -17.20
N ASN A 69 9.24 7.02 -17.94
CA ASN A 69 8.97 6.87 -19.36
C ASN A 69 8.18 5.58 -19.65
N LEU A 70 7.54 5.54 -20.81
CA LEU A 70 6.91 4.35 -21.40
C LEU A 70 7.48 4.08 -22.78
N ILE A 71 7.74 2.82 -23.07
CA ILE A 71 8.05 2.35 -24.42
C ILE A 71 6.79 1.72 -24.99
N THR A 72 6.17 2.36 -25.97
CA THR A 72 4.95 1.88 -26.63
C THR A 72 5.27 1.15 -27.91
N ILE A 73 4.58 0.03 -28.16
CA ILE A 73 4.70 -0.82 -29.33
C ILE A 73 3.31 -0.86 -29.99
N PRO A 74 3.14 -0.28 -31.19
CA PRO A 74 1.87 -0.32 -31.89
C PRO A 74 1.46 -1.74 -32.26
N GLU A 75 0.19 -2.06 -32.05
CA GLU A 75 -0.46 -3.30 -32.51
C GLU A 75 -1.50 -2.97 -33.59
N PRO A 76 -1.94 -3.96 -34.38
CA PRO A 76 -3.07 -3.76 -35.28
C PRO A 76 -4.33 -3.28 -34.54
N ASP A 77 -5.02 -2.31 -35.13
CA ASP A 77 -6.26 -1.78 -34.60
C ASP A 77 -7.30 -2.88 -34.37
N ARG A 78 -8.09 -2.73 -33.31
CA ARG A 78 -9.20 -3.62 -32.99
C ARG A 78 -10.51 -2.87 -33.15
N ASP A 79 -11.32 -3.30 -34.12
CA ASP A 79 -12.63 -2.70 -34.40
C ASP A 79 -12.55 -1.16 -34.62
N GLY A 80 -11.49 -0.70 -35.29
CA GLY A 80 -11.22 0.72 -35.52
C GLY A 80 -10.69 1.49 -34.30
N THR A 81 -10.40 0.80 -33.20
CA THR A 81 -9.76 1.37 -32.01
C THR A 81 -8.26 1.07 -32.03
N PRO A 82 -7.38 2.08 -31.90
CA PRO A 82 -5.95 1.87 -31.79
C PRO A 82 -5.59 0.96 -30.61
N VAL A 83 -4.64 0.06 -30.80
CA VAL A 83 -4.15 -0.86 -29.76
C VAL A 83 -2.63 -0.73 -29.66
N VAL A 84 -2.14 -0.69 -28.43
CA VAL A 84 -0.70 -0.66 -28.15
C VAL A 84 -0.38 -1.63 -27.01
N SER A 85 0.80 -2.24 -27.06
CA SER A 85 1.43 -2.79 -25.86
C SER A 85 2.53 -1.85 -25.39
N PHE A 86 2.88 -1.88 -24.11
CA PHE A 86 3.91 -1.00 -23.57
C PHE A 86 4.77 -1.67 -22.51
N VAL A 87 5.99 -1.15 -22.35
CA VAL A 87 6.94 -1.49 -21.28
C VAL A 87 7.08 -0.26 -20.37
N PRO A 88 6.69 -0.35 -19.08
CA PRO A 88 6.88 0.75 -18.16
C PRO A 88 8.32 0.81 -17.67
N VAL A 89 8.94 2.00 -17.76
CA VAL A 89 10.26 2.28 -17.18
C VAL A 89 10.08 2.67 -15.71
N ASP A 90 9.59 1.72 -14.93
CA ASP A 90 9.34 1.86 -13.49
C ASP A 90 10.60 1.47 -12.68
N PRO A 91 11.13 2.35 -11.81
CA PRO A 91 12.22 2.04 -10.90
C PRO A 91 12.04 0.78 -10.03
N CYS A 92 10.80 0.41 -9.72
CA CYS A 92 10.45 -0.75 -8.91
C CYS A 92 10.14 -1.99 -9.76
N GLN A 93 10.33 -1.94 -11.08
CA GLN A 93 10.18 -3.09 -11.95
C GLN A 93 11.46 -3.92 -12.00
N ALA A 94 11.36 -5.22 -11.74
CA ALA A 94 12.49 -6.13 -11.64
C ALA A 94 13.34 -6.20 -12.93
N VAL A 95 12.69 -6.22 -14.10
CA VAL A 95 13.39 -6.20 -15.40
C VAL A 95 14.14 -4.88 -15.61
N ILE A 96 13.49 -3.75 -15.35
CA ILE A 96 14.08 -2.41 -15.50
C ILE A 96 15.26 -2.23 -14.55
N MET A 97 15.13 -2.70 -13.30
CA MET A 97 16.23 -2.70 -12.34
C MET A 97 17.40 -3.56 -12.81
N GLY A 98 17.13 -4.74 -13.35
CA GLY A 98 18.18 -5.59 -13.92
C GLY A 98 18.97 -4.90 -15.02
N ILE A 99 18.26 -4.29 -15.98
CA ILE A 99 18.87 -3.53 -17.08
C ILE A 99 19.66 -2.34 -16.53
N ARG A 100 19.09 -1.57 -15.60
CA ARG A 100 19.76 -0.40 -14.98
C ARG A 100 21.08 -0.79 -14.31
N VAL A 101 21.09 -1.89 -13.57
CA VAL A 101 22.32 -2.40 -12.92
C VAL A 101 23.31 -2.90 -13.97
N ALA A 102 22.84 -3.63 -14.98
CA ALA A 102 23.71 -4.11 -16.06
C ALA A 102 24.38 -2.97 -16.85
N ILE A 103 23.66 -1.87 -17.12
CA ILE A 103 24.24 -0.66 -17.72
C ILE A 103 25.32 -0.08 -16.80
N GLY A 104 25.02 0.10 -15.51
CA GLY A 104 25.96 0.69 -14.55
C GLY A 104 27.23 -0.14 -14.30
N GLU A 105 27.12 -1.46 -14.34
CA GLU A 105 28.24 -2.40 -14.14
C GLU A 105 28.93 -2.82 -15.46
N GLY A 106 28.45 -2.34 -16.62
CA GLY A 106 29.01 -2.70 -17.92
C GLY A 106 28.77 -4.16 -18.33
N ILE A 107 27.73 -4.80 -17.81
CA ILE A 107 27.33 -6.17 -18.14
C ILE A 107 26.61 -6.16 -19.50
N ALA A 108 26.95 -7.08 -20.41
CA ALA A 108 26.27 -7.20 -21.69
C ALA A 108 24.79 -7.55 -21.47
N ARG A 109 23.90 -7.03 -22.32
CA ARG A 109 22.45 -7.26 -22.20
C ARG A 109 21.97 -7.91 -23.49
N ALA A 110 21.28 -9.03 -23.36
CA ALA A 110 20.72 -9.76 -24.49
C ALA A 110 19.19 -9.82 -24.36
N TYR A 111 18.49 -9.18 -25.28
CA TYR A 111 17.03 -9.22 -25.36
C TYR A 111 16.61 -10.52 -26.06
N ILE A 112 16.03 -11.45 -25.29
CA ILE A 112 15.85 -12.84 -25.74
C ILE A 112 14.40 -13.22 -26.05
N ASP A 113 13.44 -12.34 -25.80
CA ASP A 113 12.03 -12.65 -26.02
C ASP A 113 11.65 -12.58 -27.51
N ARG A 114 10.54 -13.23 -27.87
CA ARG A 114 10.07 -13.31 -29.24
C ARG A 114 9.28 -12.06 -29.60
N GLU A 115 9.55 -11.50 -30.78
CA GLU A 115 8.70 -10.47 -31.38
C GLU A 115 7.31 -11.00 -31.69
N VAL A 116 6.29 -10.24 -31.30
CA VAL A 116 4.87 -10.53 -31.51
C VAL A 116 4.13 -9.27 -31.95
N THR A 117 3.28 -9.41 -32.95
CA THR A 117 2.46 -8.32 -33.53
C THR A 117 1.31 -7.94 -32.60
N VAL A 118 0.72 -8.91 -31.91
CA VAL A 118 -0.36 -8.71 -30.94
C VAL A 118 0.08 -9.34 -29.63
N PHE A 119 0.33 -8.56 -28.59
CA PHE A 119 0.76 -9.12 -27.30
C PHE A 119 -0.42 -9.69 -26.52
N GLU A 120 -0.22 -10.86 -25.90
CA GLU A 120 -1.19 -11.52 -25.01
C GLU A 120 -0.69 -11.45 -23.54
N PRO A 121 -1.24 -10.55 -22.71
CA PRO A 121 -0.90 -10.49 -21.29
C PRO A 121 -1.27 -11.78 -20.57
N THR A 122 -0.39 -12.23 -19.68
CA THR A 122 -0.65 -13.41 -18.85
C THR A 122 -0.64 -13.03 -17.37
N PRO A 123 -1.81 -12.72 -16.78
CA PRO A 123 -1.88 -12.36 -15.38
C PRO A 123 -1.47 -13.54 -14.50
N LEU A 124 -0.69 -13.26 -13.45
CA LEU A 124 -0.28 -14.24 -12.46
C LEU A 124 -0.79 -13.84 -11.08
N ALA A 125 -1.58 -14.72 -10.45
CA ALA A 125 -1.80 -14.65 -9.01
C ALA A 125 -0.63 -15.33 -8.30
N ALA A 126 0.18 -14.55 -7.58
CA ALA A 126 1.32 -15.05 -6.81
C ALA A 126 1.33 -14.51 -5.38
N PRO A 127 2.07 -15.16 -4.46
CA PRO A 127 2.31 -14.61 -3.13
C PRO A 127 3.06 -13.28 -3.20
N ASP A 128 2.89 -12.48 -2.15
CA ASP A 128 3.51 -11.17 -2.01
C ASP A 128 5.07 -11.27 -1.99
N PRO A 129 5.78 -10.50 -2.85
CA PRO A 129 7.24 -10.42 -2.85
C PRO A 129 7.87 -10.03 -1.51
N TYR A 130 7.14 -9.38 -0.60
CA TYR A 130 7.61 -9.11 0.76
C TYR A 130 8.05 -10.38 1.52
N ALA A 131 7.56 -11.56 1.12
CA ALA A 131 8.03 -12.84 1.65
C ALA A 131 9.55 -13.03 1.50
N LEU A 132 10.18 -12.44 0.48
CA LEU A 132 11.62 -12.51 0.22
C LEU A 132 12.48 -11.93 1.37
N LYS A 133 11.89 -11.10 2.24
CA LYS A 133 12.60 -10.63 3.46
C LYS A 133 12.85 -11.75 4.47
N ARG A 134 12.15 -12.89 4.35
CA ARG A 134 12.27 -14.04 5.26
C ARG A 134 12.67 -15.35 4.58
N VAL A 135 12.30 -15.54 3.31
CA VAL A 135 12.64 -16.74 2.54
C VAL A 135 13.57 -16.41 1.38
N SER A 136 14.42 -17.34 0.97
CA SER A 136 15.23 -17.17 -0.24
C SER A 136 14.37 -17.23 -1.50
N LEU A 137 14.83 -16.61 -2.58
CA LEU A 137 14.16 -16.67 -3.88
C LEU A 137 13.93 -18.10 -4.35
N ALA A 138 14.92 -18.99 -4.23
CA ALA A 138 14.77 -20.39 -4.60
C ALA A 138 13.65 -21.11 -3.81
N ALA A 139 13.52 -20.83 -2.51
CA ALA A 139 12.46 -21.39 -1.68
C ALA A 139 11.09 -20.78 -2.05
N PHE A 140 11.04 -19.47 -2.29
CA PHE A 140 9.85 -18.76 -2.77
C PHE A 140 9.37 -19.34 -4.11
N ALA A 141 10.24 -19.42 -5.11
CA ALA A 141 9.90 -19.93 -6.44
C ALA A 141 9.47 -21.40 -6.40
N SER A 142 10.16 -22.23 -5.62
CA SER A 142 9.82 -23.65 -5.46
C SER A 142 8.45 -23.85 -4.79
N ALA A 143 8.08 -22.99 -3.84
CA ALA A 143 6.80 -23.08 -3.15
C ALA A 143 5.60 -22.71 -4.04
N VAL A 144 5.82 -21.90 -5.08
CA VAL A 144 4.74 -21.44 -5.98
C VAL A 144 4.46 -22.45 -7.11
N ILE A 145 5.41 -23.32 -7.48
CA ILE A 145 5.25 -24.31 -8.57
C ILE A 145 3.90 -25.03 -8.57
N PRO A 146 3.40 -25.59 -7.43
CA PRO A 146 2.17 -26.37 -7.44
C PRO A 146 0.92 -25.57 -7.82
N SER A 147 0.97 -24.24 -7.71
CA SER A 147 -0.12 -23.33 -8.10
C SER A 147 -0.02 -22.81 -9.53
N LEU A 148 1.11 -23.00 -10.21
CA LEU A 148 1.29 -22.47 -11.54
C LEU A 148 0.61 -23.38 -12.58
N GLN A 149 -0.03 -22.75 -13.58
CA GLN A 149 -0.68 -23.46 -14.68
C GLN A 149 0.26 -23.58 -15.88
N ALA A 150 0.27 -24.76 -16.50
CA ALA A 150 1.01 -24.98 -17.75
C ALA A 150 0.50 -24.03 -18.85
N PRO A 151 1.41 -23.41 -19.63
CA PRO A 151 1.02 -22.60 -20.77
C PRO A 151 0.31 -23.51 -21.79
N PRO A 152 -0.77 -23.04 -22.43
CA PRO A 152 -1.47 -23.81 -23.44
C PRO A 152 -0.56 -24.08 -24.65
N GLN A 153 -0.74 -25.26 -25.25
CA GLN A 153 0.01 -25.68 -26.44
C GLN A 153 -0.99 -26.14 -27.53
N PRO A 154 -1.03 -25.51 -28.71
CA PRO A 154 -0.23 -24.34 -29.12
C PRO A 154 -0.70 -23.03 -28.46
N GLY A 155 0.17 -22.02 -28.42
CA GLY A 155 -0.18 -20.68 -27.91
C GLY A 155 1.03 -19.74 -27.83
N GLN A 156 0.78 -18.42 -27.98
CA GLN A 156 1.82 -17.38 -28.04
C GLN A 156 2.80 -17.48 -26.87
N ARG A 157 2.29 -17.74 -25.66
CA ARG A 157 3.10 -17.87 -24.46
C ARG A 157 4.13 -19.00 -24.55
N TRP A 158 3.73 -20.16 -25.08
CA TRP A 158 4.65 -21.28 -25.28
C TRP A 158 5.68 -20.97 -26.37
N ASP A 159 5.27 -20.34 -27.48
CA ASP A 159 6.17 -19.95 -28.56
C ASP A 159 7.26 -18.97 -28.10
N ARG A 160 6.89 -18.00 -27.25
CA ARG A 160 7.84 -17.08 -26.58
C ARG A 160 8.83 -17.83 -25.69
N ILE A 161 8.35 -18.77 -24.87
CA ILE A 161 9.20 -19.57 -23.99
C ILE A 161 10.19 -20.44 -24.80
N ALA A 162 9.72 -21.09 -25.86
CA ALA A 162 10.56 -21.91 -26.74
C ALA A 162 11.62 -21.06 -27.46
N TRP A 163 11.26 -19.86 -27.92
CA TRP A 163 12.21 -18.91 -28.51
C TRP A 163 13.26 -18.42 -27.50
N MET A 164 12.85 -18.02 -26.30
CA MET A 164 13.78 -17.63 -25.22
C MET A 164 14.75 -18.79 -24.89
N ALA A 165 14.25 -20.01 -24.81
CA ALA A 165 15.08 -21.19 -24.59
C ALA A 165 16.12 -21.40 -25.70
N PHE A 166 15.75 -21.20 -26.97
CA PHE A 166 16.68 -21.23 -28.10
C PHE A 166 17.75 -20.13 -28.00
N ARG A 167 17.34 -18.88 -27.74
CA ARG A 167 18.27 -17.74 -27.57
C ARG A 167 19.26 -17.96 -26.44
N LEU A 168 18.85 -18.61 -25.35
CA LEU A 168 19.76 -18.97 -24.26
C LEU A 168 20.85 -19.96 -24.68
N HIS A 169 20.55 -20.94 -25.56
CA HIS A 169 21.57 -21.82 -26.12
C HIS A 169 22.58 -21.07 -26.99
N GLU A 170 22.13 -20.06 -27.74
CA GLU A 170 23.04 -19.20 -28.53
C GLU A 170 23.95 -18.38 -27.62
N LEU A 171 23.41 -17.77 -26.56
CA LEU A 171 24.21 -16.98 -25.62
C LEU A 171 25.31 -17.79 -24.92
N GLU A 172 25.13 -19.09 -24.69
CA GLU A 172 26.19 -19.92 -24.12
C GLU A 172 27.42 -20.07 -25.01
N LEU A 173 27.30 -19.79 -26.31
CA LEU A 173 28.44 -19.79 -27.23
C LEU A 173 29.34 -18.57 -27.02
N ASP A 174 28.75 -17.44 -26.64
CA ASP A 174 29.42 -16.14 -26.55
C ASP A 174 29.80 -15.75 -25.11
N PHE A 175 29.09 -16.29 -24.10
CA PHE A 175 29.22 -15.91 -22.70
C PHE A 175 29.48 -17.10 -21.76
N GLU A 176 30.13 -16.84 -20.62
CA GLU A 176 30.51 -17.83 -19.61
C GLU A 176 29.59 -17.82 -18.37
N SER A 177 29.01 -16.67 -18.00
CA SER A 177 28.22 -16.49 -16.78
C SER A 177 26.98 -15.60 -17.02
N ILE A 178 25.89 -16.23 -17.43
CA ILE A 178 24.65 -15.57 -17.84
C ILE A 178 23.63 -15.58 -16.70
N LEU A 179 23.07 -14.41 -16.38
CA LEU A 179 21.86 -14.30 -15.56
C LEU A 179 20.65 -14.10 -16.48
N CYS A 180 19.68 -15.00 -16.45
CA CYS A 180 18.43 -14.88 -17.19
C CYS A 180 17.31 -14.44 -16.27
N LEU A 181 16.74 -13.26 -16.50
CA LEU A 181 15.48 -12.89 -15.85
C LEU A 181 14.33 -13.60 -16.57
N CYS A 182 13.41 -14.17 -15.80
CA CYS A 182 12.26 -14.89 -16.35
C CYS A 182 11.05 -14.65 -15.45
N SER A 183 9.85 -14.51 -16.02
CA SER A 183 8.64 -14.46 -15.21
C SER A 183 8.54 -15.69 -14.30
N LEU A 184 8.14 -15.50 -13.04
CA LEU A 184 7.88 -16.59 -12.11
C LEU A 184 6.84 -17.57 -12.67
N ALA A 185 5.92 -17.06 -13.50
CA ALA A 185 4.92 -17.89 -14.15
C ALA A 185 5.50 -18.73 -15.30
N GLU A 186 6.74 -18.54 -15.74
CA GLU A 186 7.29 -19.14 -16.96
C GLU A 186 8.54 -19.98 -16.69
N TRP A 187 9.22 -19.75 -15.57
CA TRP A 187 10.50 -20.38 -15.27
C TRP A 187 10.51 -21.93 -15.37
N PRO A 188 9.49 -22.69 -14.90
CA PRO A 188 9.52 -24.15 -14.99
C PRO A 188 9.52 -24.62 -16.44
N TRP A 189 8.75 -23.95 -17.28
CA TRP A 189 8.58 -24.26 -18.70
C TRP A 189 9.75 -23.78 -19.54
N LEU A 190 10.35 -22.64 -19.20
CA LEU A 190 11.62 -22.23 -19.79
C LEU A 190 12.70 -23.27 -19.52
N ARG A 191 12.76 -23.79 -18.28
CA ARG A 191 13.70 -24.86 -17.94
C ARG A 191 13.43 -26.15 -18.71
N GLU A 192 12.17 -26.54 -18.84
CA GLU A 192 11.77 -27.70 -19.62
C GLU A 192 12.16 -27.52 -21.10
N ALA A 193 11.76 -26.41 -21.71
CA ALA A 193 12.00 -26.10 -23.11
C ALA A 193 13.49 -26.03 -23.45
N TYR A 194 14.30 -25.42 -22.57
CA TYR A 194 15.74 -25.38 -22.70
C TYR A 194 16.36 -26.78 -22.67
N ARG A 195 15.93 -27.65 -21.75
CA ARG A 195 16.48 -29.01 -21.59
C ARG A 195 16.15 -29.93 -22.76
N ILE A 196 14.91 -29.92 -23.25
CA ILE A 196 14.48 -30.81 -24.33
C ILE A 196 14.71 -30.21 -25.72
N ARG A 197 15.23 -28.98 -25.80
CA ARG A 197 15.45 -28.23 -27.05
C ARG A 197 14.17 -28.17 -27.88
N THR A 198 13.10 -27.68 -27.25
CA THR A 198 11.78 -27.56 -27.89
C THR A 198 11.89 -26.81 -29.22
N PRO A 199 11.23 -27.28 -30.30
CA PRO A 199 11.11 -26.53 -31.53
C PRO A 199 10.54 -25.13 -31.28
N TYR A 200 11.12 -24.12 -31.92
CA TYR A 200 10.71 -22.73 -31.78
C TYR A 200 10.07 -22.23 -33.08
N THR A 201 9.31 -21.14 -32.95
CA THR A 201 8.73 -20.41 -34.07
C THR A 201 9.49 -19.10 -34.22
N ASP A 202 9.91 -18.79 -35.45
CA ASP A 202 10.65 -17.55 -35.72
C ASP A 202 9.87 -16.29 -35.26
N PRO A 203 10.58 -15.21 -34.85
CA PRO A 203 9.96 -13.97 -34.43
C PRO A 203 9.19 -13.31 -35.56
N GLU A 204 8.10 -12.63 -35.21
CA GLU A 204 7.40 -11.78 -36.15
C GLU A 204 8.22 -10.53 -36.47
N ARG A 205 7.98 -9.92 -37.64
CA ARG A 205 8.65 -8.67 -38.01
C ARG A 205 7.75 -7.50 -37.62
N PRO A 206 8.15 -6.65 -36.66
CA PRO A 206 7.34 -5.49 -36.30
C PRO A 206 7.24 -4.55 -37.51
N VAL A 207 6.02 -4.08 -37.79
CA VAL A 207 5.74 -3.13 -38.88
C VAL A 207 6.18 -1.71 -38.50
N VAL A 208 6.07 -1.39 -37.21
CA VAL A 208 6.37 -0.07 -36.66
C VAL A 208 7.33 -0.25 -35.49
N LEU A 209 8.33 0.64 -35.40
CA LEU A 209 9.32 0.62 -34.33
C LEU A 209 8.71 1.13 -33.00
N PRO A 210 9.16 0.60 -31.85
CA PRO A 210 8.74 1.11 -30.56
C PRO A 210 9.10 2.60 -30.39
N SER A 211 8.25 3.30 -29.65
CA SER A 211 8.38 4.75 -29.43
C SER A 211 8.35 5.08 -27.94
N ARG A 212 9.18 6.04 -27.55
CA ARG A 212 9.33 6.48 -26.16
C ARG A 212 8.47 7.71 -25.87
N TYR A 213 7.75 7.68 -24.75
CA TYR A 213 6.90 8.77 -24.26
C TYR A 213 7.12 9.02 -22.77
N SER A 214 6.99 10.28 -22.34
CA SER A 214 6.85 10.64 -20.92
C SER A 214 5.41 10.40 -20.45
N VAL A 215 5.20 10.29 -19.14
CA VAL A 215 3.89 10.07 -18.53
C VAL A 215 3.50 11.24 -17.65
N HIS A 216 2.31 11.80 -17.87
CA HIS A 216 1.80 12.89 -17.04
C HIS A 216 1.73 12.50 -15.55
N THR A 217 2.25 13.36 -14.66
CA THR A 217 2.49 13.06 -13.24
C THR A 217 1.22 12.60 -12.51
N SER A 218 0.07 13.19 -12.85
CA SER A 218 -1.23 12.86 -12.24
C SER A 218 -1.71 11.44 -12.53
N THR A 219 -1.14 10.78 -13.56
CA THR A 219 -1.53 9.46 -14.05
C THR A 219 -0.49 8.37 -13.77
N LEU A 220 0.65 8.68 -13.15
CA LEU A 220 1.72 7.72 -12.81
C LEU A 220 1.21 6.51 -12.00
N TYR A 221 0.19 6.71 -11.18
CA TYR A 221 -0.45 5.64 -10.40
C TYR A 221 -0.99 4.49 -11.27
N PHE A 222 -1.29 4.72 -12.55
CA PHE A 222 -1.76 3.68 -13.48
C PHE A 222 -0.61 2.92 -14.18
N VAL A 223 0.63 3.41 -14.04
CA VAL A 223 1.81 2.89 -14.74
C VAL A 223 2.77 2.17 -13.79
N LEU A 224 3.00 2.75 -12.61
CA LEU A 224 3.93 2.23 -11.62
C LEU A 224 3.35 1.01 -10.89
N GLY A 225 4.21 0.04 -10.57
CA GLY A 225 3.83 -1.15 -9.79
C GLY A 225 3.59 -0.86 -8.31
N GLU A 226 4.49 -0.07 -7.73
CA GLU A 226 4.37 0.43 -6.36
C GLU A 226 3.62 1.76 -6.35
N LEU A 227 3.18 2.21 -5.17
CA LEU A 227 2.60 3.55 -5.01
C LEU A 227 3.62 4.60 -5.47
N PRO A 228 3.24 5.63 -6.25
CA PRO A 228 4.17 6.66 -6.71
C PRO A 228 5.05 7.21 -5.57
N TYR A 229 4.46 7.52 -4.42
CA TYR A 229 5.23 7.99 -3.26
C TYR A 229 6.28 6.98 -2.78
N VAL A 230 5.97 5.69 -2.77
CA VAL A 230 6.90 4.63 -2.36
C VAL A 230 7.99 4.45 -3.42
N THR A 231 7.66 4.52 -4.71
CA THR A 231 8.64 4.53 -5.81
C THR A 231 9.61 5.69 -5.68
N GLU A 232 9.11 6.89 -5.34
CA GLU A 232 9.95 8.06 -5.07
C GLU A 232 10.92 7.80 -3.91
N LEU A 233 10.45 7.17 -2.83
CA LEU A 233 11.30 6.80 -1.72
C LEU A 233 12.41 5.82 -2.15
N TYR A 234 12.13 4.85 -3.04
CA TYR A 234 13.17 3.96 -3.55
C TYR A 234 14.27 4.72 -4.30
N GLU A 235 13.92 5.67 -5.17
CA GLU A 235 14.90 6.50 -5.87
C GLU A 235 15.66 7.42 -4.91
N ARG A 236 14.97 8.02 -3.93
CA ARG A 236 15.61 8.86 -2.91
C ARG A 236 16.63 8.08 -2.08
N ARG A 237 16.27 6.87 -1.61
CA ARG A 237 17.19 5.99 -0.88
C ARG A 237 18.39 5.59 -1.72
N ARG A 238 18.21 5.40 -3.03
CA ARG A 238 19.30 5.11 -3.96
C ARG A 238 20.25 6.30 -4.11
N ALA A 239 19.72 7.50 -4.30
CA ALA A 239 20.51 8.72 -4.38
C ALA A 239 21.28 9.01 -3.08
N GLU A 240 20.67 8.76 -1.92
CA GLU A 240 21.30 8.92 -0.60
C GLU A 240 22.21 7.75 -0.18
N VAL A 241 22.30 6.68 -0.98
CA VAL A 241 23.01 5.43 -0.64
C VAL A 241 22.57 4.86 0.71
N ARG A 242 21.27 4.94 0.99
CA ARG A 242 20.65 4.38 2.20
C ARG A 242 20.03 3.03 1.90
N SER A 243 19.95 2.20 2.94
CA SER A 243 19.28 0.91 2.82
C SER A 243 17.79 1.10 2.51
N ASP A 244 17.33 0.39 1.49
CA ASP A 244 15.94 0.25 1.06
C ASP A 244 15.38 -1.15 1.40
N ARG A 245 16.09 -1.93 2.22
CA ARG A 245 15.77 -3.35 2.50
C ARG A 245 14.37 -3.62 3.00
N HIS A 246 13.80 -2.68 3.76
CA HIS A 246 12.47 -2.82 4.34
C HIS A 246 11.51 -1.74 3.85
N LEU A 247 11.82 -1.11 2.71
CA LEU A 247 11.11 0.07 2.25
C LEU A 247 9.66 -0.20 1.85
N SER A 248 9.30 -1.42 1.45
CA SER A 248 7.89 -1.80 1.25
C SER A 248 7.01 -1.63 2.50
N VAL A 249 7.60 -1.72 3.72
CA VAL A 249 6.88 -1.48 4.98
C VAL A 249 7.23 -0.13 5.60
N ASP A 250 8.51 0.25 5.61
CA ASP A 250 8.94 1.52 6.18
C ASP A 250 8.46 2.71 5.33
N GLY A 251 8.34 2.53 4.01
CA GLY A 251 7.75 3.51 3.10
C GLY A 251 6.28 3.80 3.42
N ILE A 252 5.51 2.81 3.90
CA ILE A 252 4.13 3.04 4.36
C ILE A 252 4.12 3.89 5.64
N LYS A 253 5.08 3.68 6.55
CA LYS A 253 5.19 4.51 7.76
C LYS A 253 5.58 5.95 7.39
N GLU A 254 6.52 6.12 6.47
CA GLU A 254 6.92 7.43 5.95
C GLU A 254 5.76 8.12 5.25
N LEU A 255 5.00 7.40 4.42
CA LEU A 255 3.77 7.88 3.79
C LEU A 255 2.76 8.41 4.83
N LEU A 256 2.54 7.69 5.94
CA LEU A 256 1.63 8.11 7.00
C LEU A 256 2.13 9.36 7.73
N LEU A 257 3.44 9.42 8.00
CA LEU A 257 4.05 10.59 8.65
C LEU A 257 3.97 11.83 7.75
N GLU A 258 4.24 11.67 6.45
CA GLU A 258 4.13 12.74 5.47
C GLU A 258 2.67 13.18 5.29
N ALA A 259 1.73 12.24 5.15
CA ALA A 259 0.31 12.54 5.09
C ALA A 259 -0.16 13.31 6.34
N ARG A 260 0.31 12.93 7.53
CA ARG A 260 0.02 13.66 8.78
C ARG A 260 0.61 15.06 8.77
N SER A 261 1.84 15.24 8.29
CA SER A 261 2.47 16.56 8.19
C SER A 261 1.69 17.47 7.23
N ARG A 262 1.36 16.98 6.03
CA ARG A 262 0.53 17.72 5.05
C ARG A 262 -0.84 18.06 5.60
N TRP A 263 -1.46 17.13 6.31
CA TRP A 263 -2.77 17.31 6.92
C TRP A 263 -2.74 18.37 8.04
N LEU A 264 -1.69 18.41 8.88
CA LEU A 264 -1.50 19.44 9.91
C LEU A 264 -1.33 20.83 9.29
N VAL A 265 -0.48 20.93 8.26
CA VAL A 265 -0.24 22.18 7.51
C VAL A 265 -1.52 22.69 6.87
N ALA A 266 -2.29 21.81 6.21
CA ALA A 266 -3.55 22.18 5.55
C ALA A 266 -4.61 22.73 6.53
N ARG A 267 -4.52 22.41 7.82
CA ARG A 267 -5.44 22.90 8.85
C ARG A 267 -4.95 24.17 9.57
N ASN A 268 -3.79 24.73 9.22
CA ASN A 268 -3.14 25.80 9.99
C ASN A 268 -3.11 25.50 11.50
N ILE A 269 -2.96 24.22 11.87
CA ILE A 269 -2.85 23.84 13.28
C ILE A 269 -1.44 24.23 13.71
N ASP A 270 -1.32 25.39 14.36
CA ASP A 270 -0.19 25.63 15.24
C ASP A 270 -0.13 24.47 16.24
N THR A 271 1.04 23.85 16.35
CA THR A 271 1.31 22.67 17.20
C THR A 271 0.88 22.84 18.66
N THR A 272 0.55 24.07 19.07
CA THR A 272 0.19 24.51 20.40
C THR A 272 -1.32 24.69 20.65
N SER A 273 -2.20 24.81 19.65
CA SER A 273 -3.57 25.33 19.89
C SER A 273 -4.73 24.39 19.56
N VAL A 274 -4.55 23.26 18.85
CA VAL A 274 -5.64 22.29 18.65
C VAL A 274 -5.16 20.94 19.14
N ALA A 275 -5.95 20.29 20.00
CA ALA A 275 -5.71 18.91 20.42
C ALA A 275 -5.49 18.04 19.17
N ASN A 276 -4.24 17.62 18.97
CA ASN A 276 -3.84 16.87 17.79
C ASN A 276 -4.43 15.47 17.86
N TRP A 277 -5.62 15.29 17.29
CA TRP A 277 -6.37 14.04 17.35
C TRP A 277 -5.68 12.89 16.61
N ILE A 278 -4.81 13.18 15.63
CA ILE A 278 -3.96 12.17 14.97
C ILE A 278 -2.67 12.01 15.77
N THR A 279 -2.80 11.31 16.90
CA THR A 279 -1.68 11.02 17.79
C THR A 279 -0.81 9.88 17.25
N PRO A 280 0.47 9.77 17.67
CA PRO A 280 1.30 8.60 17.37
C PRO A 280 0.67 7.27 17.81
N GLN A 281 -0.09 7.29 18.92
CA GLN A 281 -0.83 6.12 19.42
C GLN A 281 -1.95 5.71 18.45
N LEU A 282 -2.67 6.67 17.87
CA LEU A 282 -3.66 6.41 16.82
C LEU A 282 -2.99 5.80 15.59
N LEU A 283 -1.85 6.35 15.14
CA LEU A 283 -1.09 5.82 14.01
C LEU A 283 -0.59 4.38 14.26
N GLN A 284 -0.16 4.07 15.48
CA GLN A 284 0.23 2.71 15.84
C GLN A 284 -0.95 1.73 15.76
N ARG A 285 -2.12 2.13 16.29
CA ARG A 285 -3.35 1.33 16.16
C ARG A 285 -3.79 1.20 14.71
N TYR A 286 -3.61 2.25 13.91
CA TYR A 286 -3.86 2.25 12.48
C TYR A 286 -3.01 1.20 11.76
N LEU A 287 -1.69 1.17 12.00
CA LEU A 287 -0.81 0.18 11.38
C LEU A 287 -1.18 -1.25 11.79
N GLN A 288 -1.56 -1.43 13.05
CA GLN A 288 -2.05 -2.71 13.56
C GLN A 288 -3.36 -3.14 12.88
N TYR A 289 -4.26 -2.19 12.62
CA TYR A 289 -5.52 -2.43 11.92
C TYR A 289 -5.30 -2.74 10.44
N VAL A 290 -4.50 -1.94 9.73
CA VAL A 290 -4.08 -2.16 8.34
C VAL A 290 -3.45 -3.54 8.15
N ARG A 291 -2.53 -3.94 9.05
CA ARG A 291 -1.93 -5.27 9.02
C ARG A 291 -2.98 -6.38 9.11
N ASN A 292 -3.95 -6.23 10.01
CA ASN A 292 -4.99 -7.24 10.18
C ASN A 292 -5.95 -7.30 8.98
N LEU A 293 -6.25 -6.15 8.36
CA LEU A 293 -7.03 -6.09 7.12
C LEU A 293 -6.28 -6.77 5.95
N ALA A 294 -4.99 -6.47 5.77
CA ALA A 294 -4.17 -7.10 4.73
C ALA A 294 -4.14 -8.64 4.88
N LEU A 295 -4.00 -9.14 6.12
CA LEU A 295 -4.04 -10.57 6.41
C LEU A 295 -5.41 -11.20 6.11
N THR A 296 -6.50 -10.47 6.36
CA THR A 296 -7.86 -10.92 6.02
C THR A 296 -8.01 -11.09 4.51
N ASP A 297 -7.40 -10.20 3.73
CA ASP A 297 -7.33 -10.24 2.28
C ASP A 297 -6.23 -11.19 1.74
N ARG A 298 -5.62 -12.02 2.61
CA ARG A 298 -4.56 -12.99 2.27
C ARG A 298 -3.30 -12.34 1.66
N ARG A 299 -3.01 -11.09 2.02
CA ARG A 299 -1.81 -10.34 1.60
C ARG A 299 -0.85 -10.12 2.77
N LEU A 300 0.44 -9.92 2.48
CA LEU A 300 1.43 -9.54 3.49
C LEU A 300 1.62 -8.03 3.56
N THR A 301 1.47 -7.34 2.44
CA THR A 301 1.47 -5.88 2.32
C THR A 301 0.06 -5.35 2.04
N PRO A 302 -0.31 -4.17 2.59
CA PRO A 302 -1.60 -3.55 2.32
C PRO A 302 -1.62 -2.91 0.92
N ASP A 303 -2.78 -2.91 0.28
CA ASP A 303 -3.03 -2.12 -0.93
C ASP A 303 -3.48 -0.68 -0.59
N LEU A 304 -3.55 0.20 -1.60
CA LEU A 304 -4.00 1.58 -1.42
C LEU A 304 -5.41 1.63 -0.83
N TYR A 305 -6.31 0.76 -1.27
CA TYR A 305 -7.68 0.71 -0.76
C TYR A 305 -7.70 0.46 0.75
N THR A 306 -6.94 -0.53 1.24
CA THR A 306 -6.84 -0.86 2.66
C THR A 306 -6.28 0.32 3.46
N LEU A 307 -5.25 1.00 2.94
CA LEU A 307 -4.66 2.17 3.58
C LEU A 307 -5.68 3.31 3.74
N VAL A 308 -6.41 3.64 2.67
CA VAL A 308 -7.37 4.76 2.66
C VAL A 308 -8.64 4.40 3.44
N LEU A 309 -9.11 3.15 3.36
CA LEU A 309 -10.25 2.67 4.14
C LEU A 309 -9.97 2.75 5.65
N ALA A 310 -8.81 2.26 6.08
CA ALA A 310 -8.39 2.36 7.47
C ALA A 310 -8.27 3.83 7.91
N ALA A 311 -7.81 4.70 7.02
CA ALA A 311 -7.61 6.12 7.33
C ALA A 311 -8.96 6.80 7.52
N LYS A 312 -9.93 6.49 6.64
CA LYS A 312 -11.31 6.94 6.76
C LYS A 312 -11.96 6.51 8.07
N GLN A 313 -11.79 5.24 8.44
CA GLN A 313 -12.45 4.67 9.62
C GLN A 313 -11.85 5.17 10.94
N MET A 314 -10.54 5.45 10.98
CA MET A 314 -9.84 5.81 12.21
C MET A 314 -9.58 7.32 12.36
N ALA A 315 -9.43 8.02 11.24
CA ALA A 315 -9.03 9.42 11.16
C ALA A 315 -9.87 10.23 10.15
N GLY A 316 -11.06 9.75 9.78
CA GLY A 316 -12.04 10.50 8.99
C GLY A 316 -11.69 10.70 7.51
N ASP A 317 -12.66 11.22 6.75
CA ASP A 317 -12.57 11.38 5.29
C ASP A 317 -11.44 12.35 4.89
N GLU A 318 -11.23 13.42 5.65
CA GLU A 318 -10.23 14.44 5.32
C GLU A 318 -8.80 13.88 5.36
N PHE A 319 -8.44 13.15 6.42
CA PHE A 319 -7.12 12.52 6.49
C PHE A 319 -6.97 11.41 5.45
N ALA A 320 -8.04 10.67 5.17
CA ALA A 320 -8.04 9.66 4.11
C ALA A 320 -7.76 10.25 2.73
N ILE A 321 -8.33 11.42 2.42
CA ILE A 321 -8.05 12.17 1.18
C ILE A 321 -6.59 12.64 1.16
N THR A 322 -6.09 13.24 2.24
CA THR A 322 -4.68 13.67 2.28
C THR A 322 -3.72 12.49 2.12
N LEU A 323 -4.02 11.33 2.72
CA LEU A 323 -3.24 10.11 2.55
C LEU A 323 -3.26 9.63 1.09
N LEU A 324 -4.43 9.63 0.45
CA LEU A 324 -4.60 9.26 -0.95
C LEU A 324 -3.81 10.19 -1.90
N GLU A 325 -3.90 11.49 -1.70
CA GLU A 325 -3.15 12.49 -2.48
C GLU A 325 -1.64 12.33 -2.27
N THR A 326 -1.22 12.08 -1.04
CA THR A 326 0.20 11.84 -0.71
C THR A 326 0.70 10.56 -1.39
N ALA A 327 -0.06 9.47 -1.33
CA ALA A 327 0.31 8.19 -1.94
C ALA A 327 0.49 8.30 -3.47
N LYS A 328 -0.29 9.16 -4.12
CA LYS A 328 -0.22 9.42 -5.56
C LYS A 328 0.87 10.41 -5.97
N SER A 329 1.50 11.10 -5.01
CA SER A 329 2.52 12.10 -5.33
C SER A 329 3.87 11.46 -5.67
N TYR A 330 4.55 12.03 -6.66
CA TYR A 330 5.91 11.66 -7.05
C TYR A 330 6.65 12.95 -7.44
N ALA A 331 7.51 13.44 -6.56
CA ALA A 331 8.14 14.77 -6.70
C ALA A 331 9.36 14.78 -7.64
N LEU A 332 9.92 13.62 -7.96
CA LEU A 332 11.11 13.50 -8.81
C LEU A 332 10.78 13.59 -10.31
N HIS A 333 9.50 13.61 -10.68
CA HIS A 333 9.04 13.80 -12.05
C HIS A 333 8.77 15.30 -12.24
N GLN A 334 9.76 16.00 -12.78
CA GLN A 334 9.58 17.39 -13.19
C GLN A 334 9.03 17.39 -14.61
N GLU A 335 7.82 17.94 -14.78
CA GLU A 335 7.27 18.20 -16.11
C GLU A 335 8.09 19.34 -16.72
N ASP A 336 9.00 18.99 -17.63
CA ASP A 336 9.75 19.99 -18.40
C ASP A 336 8.76 20.82 -19.23
N GLN A 337 8.70 22.13 -18.97
CA GLN A 337 7.95 23.10 -19.78
C GLN A 337 8.60 23.35 -21.16
N GLY A 338 9.57 22.52 -21.57
CA GLY A 338 10.34 22.63 -22.81
C GLY A 338 9.86 21.71 -23.93
N GLU A 339 10.73 21.50 -24.93
CA GLU A 339 10.51 20.69 -26.13
C GLU A 339 10.15 19.21 -25.86
N LEU A 340 10.08 18.71 -24.62
CA LEU A 340 9.63 17.34 -24.31
C LEU A 340 8.12 17.24 -24.01
N SER A 341 7.44 18.39 -23.86
CA SER A 341 5.99 18.43 -23.57
C SER A 341 5.15 17.70 -24.62
N TRP A 342 5.54 17.74 -25.91
CA TRP A 342 4.79 17.10 -27.01
C TRP A 342 4.88 15.57 -27.04
N LYS A 343 5.72 14.93 -26.21
CA LYS A 343 5.79 13.47 -26.05
C LYS A 343 5.23 12.98 -24.72
N THR A 344 4.40 13.78 -24.04
CA THR A 344 3.79 13.38 -22.76
C THR A 344 2.43 12.76 -23.02
N LEU A 345 2.23 11.53 -22.58
CA LEU A 345 0.94 10.84 -22.66
C LEU A 345 0.28 10.76 -21.28
N SER A 346 -1.04 10.53 -21.25
CA SER A 346 -1.78 10.26 -20.02
C SER A 346 -2.17 8.79 -19.93
N ALA A 347 -1.95 8.18 -18.77
CA ALA A 347 -2.30 6.78 -18.54
C ALA A 347 -3.65 6.64 -17.83
N GLY A 348 -4.43 5.64 -18.27
CA GLY A 348 -5.67 5.23 -17.64
C GLY A 348 -5.74 3.72 -17.50
N ILE A 349 -6.92 3.22 -17.11
CA ILE A 349 -7.14 1.79 -16.90
C ILE A 349 -7.21 1.09 -18.26
N GLY A 350 -6.15 0.36 -18.61
CA GLY A 350 -6.04 -0.36 -19.88
C GLY A 350 -6.09 0.56 -21.11
N LYS A 351 -5.76 1.85 -20.93
CA LYS A 351 -5.80 2.87 -21.98
C LYS A 351 -4.64 3.85 -21.85
N LEU A 352 -4.13 4.32 -22.98
CA LEU A 352 -3.20 5.44 -23.05
C LEU A 352 -3.80 6.52 -23.96
N GLU A 353 -3.76 7.76 -23.52
CA GLU A 353 -4.14 8.94 -24.29
C GLU A 353 -2.86 9.65 -24.76
N PHE A 354 -2.64 9.64 -26.06
CA PHE A 354 -1.48 10.23 -26.72
C PHE A 354 -1.57 11.76 -26.80
N PRO A 355 -0.45 12.46 -27.05
CA PRO A 355 -0.42 13.92 -27.13
C PRO A 355 -1.35 14.54 -28.19
N ASP A 356 -1.72 13.77 -29.21
CA ASP A 356 -2.65 14.14 -30.28
C ASP A 356 -4.14 13.96 -29.89
N GLY A 357 -4.42 13.49 -28.68
CA GLY A 357 -5.75 13.19 -28.18
C GLY A 357 -6.29 11.81 -28.59
N VAL A 358 -5.49 11.00 -29.29
CA VAL A 358 -5.88 9.63 -29.65
C VAL A 358 -5.81 8.74 -28.42
N VAL A 359 -6.90 8.02 -28.15
CA VAL A 359 -6.99 7.06 -27.04
C VAL A 359 -6.84 5.65 -27.59
N ALA A 360 -5.78 4.96 -27.17
CA ALA A 360 -5.53 3.57 -27.53
C ALA A 360 -5.84 2.62 -26.37
N LEU A 361 -6.28 1.40 -26.70
CA LEU A 361 -6.29 0.28 -25.75
C LEU A 361 -4.85 -0.14 -25.47
N ALA A 362 -4.50 -0.28 -24.20
CA ALA A 362 -3.12 -0.47 -23.78
C ALA A 362 -2.92 -1.77 -22.99
N LYS A 363 -1.88 -2.52 -23.35
CA LYS A 363 -1.49 -3.78 -22.70
C LYS A 363 -0.11 -3.66 -22.07
N ASN A 364 0.02 -3.90 -20.78
CA ASN A 364 1.30 -3.85 -20.10
C ASN A 364 2.08 -5.17 -20.32
N ARG A 365 3.29 -5.10 -20.89
CA ARG A 365 4.16 -6.27 -21.11
C ARG A 365 4.83 -6.78 -19.85
N LEU A 366 4.93 -5.94 -18.82
CA LEU A 366 5.51 -6.25 -17.52
C LEU A 366 4.44 -6.07 -16.42
N GLU A 367 3.23 -6.57 -16.68
CA GLU A 367 2.12 -6.51 -15.74
C GLU A 367 2.43 -7.33 -14.47
N GLY A 368 2.21 -6.71 -13.31
CA GLY A 368 2.42 -7.34 -12.01
C GLY A 368 1.22 -8.16 -11.54
N LEU A 369 0.99 -8.15 -10.22
CA LEU A 369 -0.17 -8.80 -9.62
C LEU A 369 -1.48 -8.13 -10.07
N PRO A 370 -2.55 -8.92 -10.36
CA PRO A 370 -3.84 -8.37 -10.76
C PRO A 370 -4.39 -7.35 -9.75
N LEU A 371 -4.81 -6.19 -10.26
CA LEU A 371 -5.44 -5.14 -9.48
C LEU A 371 -6.96 -5.39 -9.38
N VAL A 372 -7.52 -5.17 -8.18
CA VAL A 372 -8.95 -5.28 -7.93
C VAL A 372 -9.54 -3.91 -7.65
N TRP A 373 -10.54 -3.53 -8.44
CA TRP A 373 -11.25 -2.27 -8.24
C TRP A 373 -12.23 -2.37 -7.08
N ARG A 374 -12.13 -1.40 -6.16
CA ARG A 374 -13.01 -1.27 -5.00
C ARG A 374 -13.48 0.16 -4.89
N SER A 375 -14.75 0.35 -4.55
CA SER A 375 -15.33 1.67 -4.35
C SER A 375 -15.15 2.13 -2.91
N LEU A 376 -14.75 3.39 -2.75
CA LEU A 376 -14.68 4.04 -1.45
C LEU A 376 -15.23 5.46 -1.57
N THR A 377 -16.35 5.73 -0.90
CA THR A 377 -16.92 7.08 -0.85
C THR A 377 -16.13 7.93 0.12
N LEU A 378 -15.51 9.00 -0.33
CA LEU A 378 -14.84 10.00 0.51
C LEU A 378 -15.58 11.32 0.41
N ARG A 379 -15.74 12.03 1.53
CA ARG A 379 -16.36 13.36 1.57
C ARG A 379 -15.27 14.43 1.64
N PRO A 380 -14.95 15.12 0.52
CA PRO A 380 -13.98 16.19 0.55
C PRO A 380 -14.51 17.41 1.29
N ARG A 381 -13.60 18.24 1.78
CA ARG A 381 -13.97 19.56 2.26
C ARG A 381 -14.60 20.37 1.13
N PRO A 382 -15.60 21.21 1.45
CA PRO A 382 -16.15 22.12 0.47
C PRO A 382 -15.05 23.06 -0.04
N THR A 383 -15.09 23.32 -1.34
CA THR A 383 -14.22 24.34 -1.93
C THR A 383 -14.55 25.71 -1.34
N ARG A 384 -13.60 26.64 -1.39
CA ARG A 384 -13.82 28.04 -0.94
C ARG A 384 -15.04 28.68 -1.62
N THR A 385 -15.27 28.35 -2.89
CA THR A 385 -16.43 28.83 -3.65
C THR A 385 -17.74 28.31 -3.08
N SER A 386 -17.83 27.00 -2.81
CA SER A 386 -19.00 26.39 -2.19
C SER A 386 -19.25 26.94 -0.79
N SER A 387 -18.21 27.03 0.04
CA SER A 387 -18.30 27.59 1.39
C SER A 387 -18.80 29.04 1.39
N ARG A 388 -18.29 29.90 0.49
CA ARG A 388 -18.79 31.28 0.33
C ARG A 388 -20.25 31.32 -0.11
N ARG A 389 -20.64 30.46 -1.05
CA ARG A 389 -22.03 30.37 -1.49
C ARG A 389 -22.96 29.96 -0.33
N TRP A 390 -22.54 29.02 0.50
CA TRP A 390 -23.32 28.60 1.67
C TRP A 390 -23.43 29.69 2.72
N ALA A 391 -22.35 30.44 2.96
CA ALA A 391 -22.35 31.59 3.86
C ALA A 391 -23.39 32.65 3.43
N LEU A 392 -23.54 32.90 2.12
CA LEU A 392 -24.55 33.83 1.60
C LEU A 392 -25.99 33.32 1.73
N LEU A 393 -26.18 32.00 1.76
CA LEU A 393 -27.49 31.36 1.91
C LEU A 393 -27.87 31.13 3.38
N TRP A 394 -26.98 31.47 4.32
CA TRP A 394 -27.18 31.24 5.73
C TRP A 394 -28.33 32.10 6.27
N ASN A 395 -29.27 31.46 6.99
CA ASN A 395 -30.34 32.16 7.69
C ASN A 395 -29.93 32.39 9.15
N PRO A 396 -29.64 33.64 9.57
CA PRO A 396 -29.22 33.95 10.94
C PRO A 396 -30.31 33.70 12.00
N PHE A 397 -31.55 33.47 11.58
CA PHE A 397 -32.69 33.21 12.47
C PHE A 397 -33.02 31.72 12.64
N ARG A 398 -32.29 30.81 11.98
CA ARG A 398 -32.42 29.37 12.18
C ARG A 398 -31.25 28.82 12.98
N GLN A 399 -31.56 27.86 13.84
CA GLN A 399 -30.56 27.08 14.57
C GLN A 399 -30.10 25.90 13.71
N CYS A 400 -28.87 25.45 13.92
CA CYS A 400 -28.25 24.37 13.17
C CYS A 400 -28.64 23.04 13.80
N SER A 401 -29.75 22.44 13.38
CA SER A 401 -30.07 21.03 13.67
C SER A 401 -30.03 20.23 12.37
N TRP A 402 -29.26 19.15 12.38
CA TRP A 402 -29.21 18.19 11.29
C TRP A 402 -29.53 16.82 11.90
N PRO A 403 -30.74 16.29 11.69
CA PRO A 403 -31.23 15.13 12.47
C PRO A 403 -30.29 13.91 12.49
N PRO A 404 -29.57 13.57 11.40
CA PRO A 404 -28.58 12.49 11.44
C PRO A 404 -27.38 12.76 12.34
N GLU A 405 -26.99 14.02 12.54
CA GLU A 405 -25.93 14.43 13.44
C GLU A 405 -26.41 14.45 14.89
N ASP A 406 -27.62 14.95 15.13
CA ASP A 406 -28.27 14.93 16.45
C ASP A 406 -28.36 13.48 16.98
N SER A 407 -28.77 12.54 16.13
CA SER A 407 -28.78 11.10 16.44
C SER A 407 -27.41 10.56 16.88
N ARG A 408 -26.32 11.06 16.29
CA ARG A 408 -24.95 10.64 16.62
C ARG A 408 -24.47 11.27 17.93
N ILE A 409 -24.78 12.55 18.16
CA ILE A 409 -24.45 13.26 19.39
C ILE A 409 -25.15 12.58 20.58
N GLU A 410 -26.43 12.23 20.44
CA GLU A 410 -27.19 11.54 21.49
C GLU A 410 -26.71 10.11 21.71
N SER A 411 -26.37 9.39 20.64
CA SER A 411 -25.77 8.04 20.74
C SER A 411 -24.44 8.08 21.49
N PHE A 412 -23.57 9.05 21.19
CA PHE A 412 -22.30 9.23 21.86
C PHE A 412 -22.49 9.61 23.34
N THR A 413 -23.39 10.55 23.62
CA THR A 413 -23.72 10.98 24.99
C THR A 413 -24.26 9.82 25.82
N SER A 414 -25.14 9.00 25.23
CA SER A 414 -25.66 7.78 25.86
C SER A 414 -24.55 6.78 26.18
N HIS A 415 -23.63 6.55 25.25
CA HIS A 415 -22.49 5.69 25.47
C HIS A 415 -21.57 6.21 26.60
N VAL A 416 -21.29 7.51 26.64
CA VAL A 416 -20.48 8.12 27.70
C VAL A 416 -21.17 8.02 29.06
N ARG A 417 -22.49 8.24 29.13
CA ARG A 417 -23.28 8.04 30.35
C ARG A 417 -23.18 6.59 30.84
N GLU A 418 -23.27 5.61 29.95
CA GLU A 418 -23.15 4.19 30.29
C GLU A 418 -21.74 3.82 30.79
N GLN A 419 -20.69 4.31 30.13
CA GLN A 419 -19.31 4.11 30.57
C GLN A 419 -19.05 4.79 31.93
N ALA A 420 -19.53 6.02 32.14
CA ALA A 420 -19.40 6.71 33.42
C ALA A 420 -20.11 5.97 34.55
N ARG A 421 -21.32 5.42 34.31
CA ARG A 421 -22.01 4.55 35.28
C ARG A 421 -21.19 3.30 35.61
N THR A 422 -20.56 2.70 34.60
CA THR A 422 -19.70 1.52 34.78
C THR A 422 -18.48 1.84 35.64
N ILE A 423 -17.83 2.98 35.40
CA ILE A 423 -16.66 3.43 36.17
C ILE A 423 -17.05 3.74 37.63
N MET A 424 -18.14 4.48 37.85
CA MET A 424 -18.64 4.74 39.22
C MET A 424 -19.00 3.45 39.97
N GLY A 425 -19.54 2.44 39.26
CA GLY A 425 -19.77 1.11 39.82
C GLY A 425 -18.47 0.39 40.19
N ALA A 426 -17.42 0.54 39.39
CA ALA A 426 -16.11 -0.07 39.65
C ALA A 426 -15.40 0.53 40.88
N ASP A 427 -15.58 1.82 41.17
CA ASP A 427 -15.05 2.45 42.39
C ASP A 427 -15.72 1.94 43.67
N LEU A 428 -16.96 1.45 43.57
CA LEU A 428 -17.69 0.81 44.67
C LEU A 428 -17.35 -0.67 44.82
N ALA A 429 -16.46 -1.22 43.98
CA ALA A 429 -16.11 -2.63 44.00
C ALA A 429 -15.49 -3.00 45.35
N ARG A 430 -16.09 -3.98 46.02
CA ARG A 430 -15.58 -4.53 47.27
C ARG A 430 -14.79 -5.78 46.98
N VAL A 431 -13.66 -5.93 47.65
CA VAL A 431 -12.82 -7.12 47.53
C VAL A 431 -12.97 -7.95 48.80
N GLU A 432 -13.33 -9.22 48.64
CA GLU A 432 -13.51 -10.17 49.75
C GLU A 432 -12.72 -11.45 49.50
N LYS A 433 -12.36 -12.14 50.57
CA LYS A 433 -11.67 -13.44 50.47
C LYS A 433 -12.63 -14.49 49.94
N PHE A 434 -12.20 -15.26 48.94
CA PHE A 434 -12.96 -16.36 48.36
C PHE A 434 -13.28 -17.40 49.43
N THR A 435 -14.57 -17.67 49.60
CA THR A 435 -15.09 -18.71 50.49
C THR A 435 -15.83 -19.77 49.69
N THR A 436 -16.95 -19.39 49.06
CA THR A 436 -17.84 -20.32 48.35
C THR A 436 -18.26 -19.85 46.96
N SER A 437 -18.23 -18.55 46.67
CA SER A 437 -18.67 -17.97 45.40
C SER A 437 -17.61 -17.09 44.76
N ILE A 438 -17.56 -17.09 43.42
CA ILE A 438 -16.66 -16.25 42.61
C ILE A 438 -17.19 -14.81 42.49
N LYS A 439 -18.43 -14.54 42.97
CA LYS A 439 -19.11 -13.24 42.87
C LYS A 439 -19.02 -12.69 41.43
N ASP A 440 -18.52 -11.47 41.23
CA ASP A 440 -18.40 -10.81 39.92
C ASP A 440 -17.01 -11.01 39.28
N GLY A 441 -16.19 -11.88 39.86
CA GLY A 441 -14.90 -12.30 39.31
C GLY A 441 -13.76 -12.32 40.32
N VAL A 442 -12.63 -12.88 39.91
CA VAL A 442 -11.41 -12.94 40.73
C VAL A 442 -10.63 -11.64 40.60
N ASP A 443 -10.26 -11.04 41.73
CA ASP A 443 -9.33 -9.91 41.75
C ASP A 443 -7.88 -10.45 41.79
N LEU A 444 -7.27 -10.53 40.61
CA LEU A 444 -5.89 -11.01 40.47
C LEU A 444 -4.88 -10.10 41.18
N ARG A 445 -5.14 -8.79 41.25
CA ARG A 445 -4.19 -7.84 41.82
C ARG A 445 -4.13 -7.98 43.32
N GLU A 446 -5.28 -8.05 43.98
CA GLU A 446 -5.34 -8.22 45.45
C GLU A 446 -4.93 -9.63 45.86
N SER A 447 -5.31 -10.65 45.07
CA SER A 447 -4.83 -12.02 45.29
C SER A 447 -3.30 -12.13 45.18
N LEU A 448 -2.67 -11.40 44.26
CA LEU A 448 -1.20 -11.32 44.15
C LEU A 448 -0.58 -10.45 45.25
N ARG A 449 -1.26 -9.40 45.72
CA ARG A 449 -0.75 -8.56 46.81
C ARG A 449 -0.60 -9.32 48.12
N HIS A 450 -1.56 -10.22 48.39
CA HIS A 450 -1.57 -11.12 49.55
C HIS A 450 -0.78 -12.42 49.32
N TRP A 451 -0.19 -12.60 48.13
CA TRP A 451 0.65 -13.76 47.80
C TRP A 451 1.87 -13.87 48.71
N HIS A 452 2.44 -12.73 49.10
CA HIS A 452 3.67 -12.65 49.89
C HIS A 452 3.40 -12.75 51.40
N THR A 453 2.19 -12.38 51.84
CA THR A 453 1.75 -12.42 53.24
C THR A 453 1.43 -13.85 53.64
N ARG A 454 2.45 -14.70 53.67
CA ARG A 454 2.38 -16.06 54.19
C ARG A 454 2.06 -16.00 55.69
N HIS A 455 0.80 -16.18 56.07
CA HIS A 455 0.51 -16.65 57.41
C HIS A 455 1.11 -18.05 57.55
N TRP A 456 2.20 -18.15 58.31
CA TRP A 456 2.92 -19.39 58.62
C TRP A 456 2.17 -20.30 59.61
N ALA A 457 0.85 -20.09 59.80
CA ALA A 457 0.05 -20.90 60.69
C ALA A 457 -0.14 -22.30 60.10
N GLN A 458 0.51 -23.26 60.75
CA GLN A 458 0.43 -24.69 60.53
C GLN A 458 -1.01 -25.15 60.31
N ARG A 459 -1.38 -25.47 59.06
CA ARG A 459 -2.53 -26.32 58.77
C ARG A 459 -2.04 -27.75 58.53
N PRO A 460 -2.69 -28.79 59.08
CA PRO A 460 -2.11 -30.14 59.17
C PRO A 460 -1.98 -30.88 57.84
N GLU A 461 -2.57 -30.36 56.76
CA GLU A 461 -2.49 -30.94 55.42
C GLU A 461 -1.70 -30.00 54.51
N GLY A 462 -0.48 -30.41 54.14
CA GLY A 462 0.54 -29.63 53.43
C GLY A 462 0.22 -29.17 52.00
N ARG A 463 -1.00 -28.72 51.71
CA ARG A 463 -1.35 -28.03 50.47
C ARG A 463 -1.26 -26.51 50.68
N LYS A 464 -0.20 -25.92 50.14
CA LYS A 464 -0.06 -24.47 49.94
C LYS A 464 -1.22 -24.00 49.06
N ARG A 465 -2.27 -23.43 49.65
CA ARG A 465 -3.41 -22.90 48.91
C ARG A 465 -3.33 -21.38 48.92
N MET A 466 -3.32 -20.80 47.73
CA MET A 466 -3.39 -19.35 47.51
C MET A 466 -4.71 -18.84 48.08
N ASP A 467 -4.64 -17.77 48.87
CA ASP A 467 -5.81 -17.01 49.26
C ASP A 467 -6.28 -16.21 48.05
N ILE A 468 -7.35 -16.67 47.43
CA ILE A 468 -7.97 -16.01 46.28
C ILE A 468 -8.92 -14.95 46.81
N TYR A 469 -8.87 -13.76 46.21
CA TYR A 469 -9.79 -12.68 46.49
C TYR A 469 -10.75 -12.51 45.30
N VAL A 470 -12.01 -12.29 45.61
CA VAL A 470 -13.08 -12.07 44.64
C VAL A 470 -13.64 -10.67 44.80
N LYS A 471 -14.01 -10.05 43.68
CA LYS A 471 -14.64 -8.74 43.66
C LYS A 471 -16.17 -8.88 43.62
N GLU A 472 -16.83 -8.04 44.39
CA GLU A 472 -18.26 -7.77 44.30
C GLU A 472 -18.43 -6.35 43.78
N ILE A 473 -19.05 -6.21 42.62
CA ILE A 473 -19.37 -4.93 42.02
C ILE A 473 -20.84 -4.70 42.34
N PRO A 474 -21.16 -3.92 43.40
CA PRO A 474 -22.56 -3.64 43.72
C PRO A 474 -23.21 -2.91 42.54
N PRO A 475 -24.53 -3.11 42.31
CA PRO A 475 -25.24 -2.38 41.26
C PRO A 475 -25.05 -0.88 41.48
N ALA A 476 -24.56 -0.19 40.44
CA ALA A 476 -24.29 1.24 40.51
C ALA A 476 -25.56 1.99 40.91
N ARG A 477 -25.56 2.62 42.09
CA ARG A 477 -26.66 3.47 42.55
C ARG A 477 -26.34 4.92 42.21
N GLY A 478 -27.03 5.47 41.21
CA GLY A 478 -26.91 6.88 40.84
C GLY A 478 -27.30 7.12 39.38
N ASN A 479 -27.97 8.24 39.13
CA ASN A 479 -28.26 8.72 37.78
C ASN A 479 -27.19 9.73 37.38
N VAL A 480 -26.62 9.56 36.17
CA VAL A 480 -25.80 10.60 35.53
C VAL A 480 -26.75 11.58 34.87
N GLU A 481 -26.96 12.74 35.49
CA GLU A 481 -27.84 13.79 34.96
C GLU A 481 -27.10 14.67 33.96
N VAL A 482 -25.98 15.26 34.37
CA VAL A 482 -25.19 16.19 33.56
C VAL A 482 -23.88 15.55 33.14
N VAL A 483 -23.54 15.68 31.85
CA VAL A 483 -22.23 15.30 31.30
C VAL A 483 -21.57 16.56 30.75
N VAL A 484 -20.35 16.85 31.21
CA VAL A 484 -19.57 17.99 30.74
C VAL A 484 -18.42 17.47 29.88
N PHE A 485 -18.38 17.91 28.62
CA PHE A 485 -17.29 17.61 27.70
C PHE A 485 -16.32 18.79 27.64
N LEU A 486 -15.07 18.56 28.02
CA LEU A 486 -14.00 19.56 27.95
C LEU A 486 -13.05 19.19 26.81
N PHE A 487 -13.10 19.95 25.71
CA PHE A 487 -12.29 19.69 24.52
C PHE A 487 -10.99 20.51 24.47
N ASP A 488 -10.96 21.67 25.12
CA ASP A 488 -9.77 22.52 25.26
C ASP A 488 -9.70 23.04 26.70
N THR A 489 -8.53 22.91 27.33
CA THR A 489 -8.32 23.27 28.73
C THR A 489 -6.93 23.90 28.92
N PRO A 490 -6.83 25.18 29.33
CA PRO A 490 -7.94 26.11 29.57
C PRO A 490 -8.57 26.62 28.27
N ALA A 491 -9.89 26.76 28.23
CA ALA A 491 -10.59 27.33 27.09
C ALA A 491 -10.36 28.85 27.01
N ASP A 492 -9.87 29.35 25.87
CA ASP A 492 -9.70 30.78 25.61
C ASP A 492 -11.05 31.45 25.24
N PRO A 493 -11.58 32.38 26.05
CA PRO A 493 -12.85 33.05 25.77
C PRO A 493 -12.86 33.86 24.47
N HIS A 494 -11.69 34.33 23.99
CA HIS A 494 -11.61 35.09 22.74
C HIS A 494 -11.75 34.18 21.51
N ARG A 495 -11.25 32.95 21.62
CA ARG A 495 -11.35 31.93 20.58
C ARG A 495 -12.74 31.31 20.53
N TYR A 496 -13.31 31.00 21.69
CA TYR A 496 -14.61 30.35 21.83
C TYR A 496 -15.73 31.34 22.13
N SER A 497 -15.89 32.33 21.25
CA SER A 497 -16.83 33.43 21.42
C SER A 497 -18.29 33.07 21.13
N TRP A 498 -18.55 31.94 20.47
CA TRP A 498 -19.92 31.50 20.21
C TRP A 498 -20.42 30.64 21.36
N GLN A 499 -21.41 31.15 22.09
CA GLN A 499 -21.98 30.49 23.26
C GLN A 499 -23.50 30.41 23.06
N ALA A 500 -24.06 29.21 23.21
CA ALA A 500 -25.50 29.00 23.05
C ALA A 500 -25.99 27.82 23.88
N THR A 501 -27.30 27.84 24.14
CA THR A 501 -28.05 26.70 24.68
C THR A 501 -29.00 26.21 23.61
N TRP A 502 -28.88 24.94 23.23
CA TRP A 502 -29.83 24.24 22.38
C TRP A 502 -30.81 23.48 23.25
N TYR A 503 -32.07 23.85 23.15
CA TYR A 503 -33.15 23.17 23.84
C TYR A 503 -33.56 21.94 23.03
N ALA A 504 -33.86 20.85 23.72
CA ALA A 504 -34.35 19.63 23.10
C ALA A 504 -35.70 19.92 22.42
N GLU A 505 -35.81 19.62 21.13
CA GLU A 505 -37.05 19.76 20.36
C GLU A 505 -37.83 18.44 20.38
N HIS A 506 -37.13 17.32 20.54
CA HIS A 506 -37.69 15.98 20.61
C HIS A 506 -37.42 15.29 21.96
N ALA A 507 -38.28 14.32 22.33
CA ALA A 507 -38.20 13.64 23.63
C ALA A 507 -36.92 12.80 23.83
N GLU A 508 -36.25 12.45 22.73
CA GLU A 508 -35.01 11.67 22.71
C GLU A 508 -33.75 12.55 22.72
N GLU A 509 -33.92 13.88 22.70
CA GLU A 509 -32.82 14.84 22.66
C GLU A 509 -32.49 15.40 24.05
N SER A 510 -31.20 15.67 24.27
CA SER A 510 -30.70 16.32 25.48
C SER A 510 -30.63 17.84 25.27
N THR A 511 -30.87 18.64 26.32
CA THR A 511 -30.52 20.07 26.28
C THR A 511 -28.99 20.21 26.31
N LEU A 512 -28.44 20.92 25.33
CA LEU A 512 -26.99 21.12 25.17
C LEU A 512 -26.62 22.57 25.46
N CYS A 513 -25.65 22.78 26.34
CA CYS A 513 -24.97 24.07 26.52
C CYS A 513 -23.55 23.94 25.99
N PHE A 514 -23.15 24.82 25.07
CA PHE A 514 -21.81 24.76 24.50
C PHE A 514 -21.19 26.14 24.31
N TYR A 515 -19.86 26.12 24.22
CA TYR A 515 -19.03 27.21 23.72
C TYR A 515 -18.21 26.67 22.54
N ALA A 516 -18.10 27.45 21.47
CA ALA A 516 -17.47 27.03 20.23
C ALA A 516 -16.83 28.22 19.51
N THR A 517 -15.98 27.92 18.51
CA THR A 517 -15.48 28.93 17.58
C THR A 517 -16.61 29.48 16.71
N PRO A 518 -16.52 30.70 16.17
CA PRO A 518 -17.54 31.24 15.27
C PRO A 518 -17.84 30.32 14.07
N PHE A 519 -19.09 29.87 13.96
CA PHE A 519 -19.55 28.93 12.94
C PHE A 519 -19.38 29.47 11.49
N LEU A 520 -19.39 30.80 11.31
CA LEU A 520 -19.11 31.45 10.02
C LEU A 520 -17.69 31.17 9.48
N GLY A 521 -16.76 30.74 10.35
CA GLY A 521 -15.38 30.46 9.97
C GLY A 521 -15.21 29.17 9.18
N GLN A 522 -16.09 28.17 9.36
CA GLN A 522 -15.98 26.86 8.73
C GLN A 522 -17.37 26.29 8.45
N PHE A 523 -17.90 26.46 7.23
CA PHE A 523 -19.17 25.85 6.83
C PHE A 523 -18.97 24.43 6.30
N VAL A 524 -19.80 23.48 6.76
CA VAL A 524 -19.80 22.09 6.28
C VAL A 524 -20.94 21.77 5.29
N GLY A 525 -21.94 22.65 5.15
CA GLY A 525 -23.03 22.51 4.19
C GLY A 525 -23.91 23.76 4.06
N PRO A 526 -24.88 23.76 3.11
CA PRO A 526 -25.89 24.82 3.04
C PRO A 526 -26.80 24.75 4.27
N GLY A 527 -26.68 25.73 5.17
CA GLY A 527 -27.45 25.75 6.41
C GLY A 527 -26.95 24.80 7.51
N ILE A 528 -25.76 24.22 7.34
CA ILE A 528 -25.07 23.40 8.35
C ILE A 528 -23.66 23.97 8.51
N ALA A 529 -23.34 24.43 9.71
CA ALA A 529 -22.08 25.09 10.00
C ALA A 529 -21.21 24.22 10.91
#